data_AF-A0A8H3IQY6-F1
#
_entry.id   AF-A0A8H3IQY6-F1
#
_cell.length_a   1.000
_cell.length_b   1.000
_cell.length_c   1.000
_cell.angle_alpha   90.00
_cell.angle_beta   90.00
_cell.angle_gamma   90.00
#
_symmetry.space_group_name_H-M   'P 1'
#
loop_
_entity.id
_entity.type
_entity.pdbx_description
1 polymer ?
#
loop_
_entity_poly.entity_id
_entity_poly.type
_entity_poly.pdbx_seq_one_letter_code
_entity_poly.pdbx_strand_id
1 'polypeptide(L)'
;MTTRAAAPFSKATALRDSWDPSNPSAIPGAPILKVDEDEVAYIRRELDFSRLDAIYEKLCWAGRPLNIHPLHRQKMMQRDVLITQQADLHLVWIDHVIYVKPLPAFLLDHSFFEEKFCSEFPPVPQSYYDSARGFLLSYAKLVNSEADHRIAVELGLIPNLPWERWSLFATNIIRKVPELSLTKRFWYGELRLTRLNKIYLVYYGSLRGYRFGYNHYRPFFESNFGSLLVVFVYLTMALTAMQVVLACSDVDSGMALQVTLFRFGVACLIVIVAAVGFMGAVFLYLLATNLFATFANERRQKGMRERYQARLKLSPRP
;
A
#
# COMPACT_ATOMS: atom_id res chain seq x y z
N MET A 1 -6.14 -32.92 -6.92
CA MET A 1 -7.33 -33.06 -6.06
C MET A 1 -7.76 -31.67 -5.63
N THR A 2 -8.73 -31.08 -6.31
CA THR A 2 -9.31 -29.79 -5.93
C THR A 2 -10.22 -30.03 -4.73
N THR A 3 -9.67 -29.84 -3.53
CA THR A 3 -10.46 -29.76 -2.30
C THR A 3 -11.52 -28.67 -2.50
N ARG A 4 -12.79 -29.04 -2.36
CA ARG A 4 -13.92 -28.11 -2.45
C ARG A 4 -13.67 -26.93 -1.50
N ALA A 5 -13.85 -25.70 -2.01
CA ALA A 5 -13.79 -24.50 -1.19
C ALA A 5 -14.80 -24.63 -0.03
N ALA A 6 -14.37 -24.36 1.19
CA ALA A 6 -15.16 -24.50 2.40
C ALA A 6 -14.95 -23.28 3.29
N ALA A 7 -16.00 -22.83 3.98
CA ALA A 7 -15.90 -21.67 4.84
C ALA A 7 -14.88 -21.91 5.98
N PRO A 8 -14.00 -20.92 6.27
CA PRO A 8 -12.97 -21.05 7.31
C PRO A 8 -13.53 -20.95 8.74
N PHE A 9 -14.84 -20.83 8.90
CA PHE A 9 -15.58 -20.82 10.17
C PHE A 9 -16.94 -21.52 9.94
N SER A 10 -17.62 -21.92 11.02
CA SER A 10 -18.97 -22.51 10.94
C SER A 10 -20.04 -21.46 11.23
N LYS A 11 -21.30 -21.72 10.85
CA LYS A 11 -22.44 -20.84 11.15
C LYS A 11 -22.52 -20.43 12.63
N ALA A 12 -22.32 -21.38 13.55
CA ALA A 12 -22.32 -21.11 14.99
C ALA A 12 -21.21 -20.16 15.48
N THR A 13 -20.17 -19.95 14.66
CA THR A 13 -19.03 -19.10 14.98
C THR A 13 -18.96 -17.86 14.10
N ALA A 14 -19.95 -17.67 13.23
CA ALA A 14 -20.09 -16.46 12.43
C ALA A 14 -20.33 -15.27 13.36
N LEU A 15 -19.73 -14.12 13.03
CA LEU A 15 -19.92 -12.89 13.81
C LEU A 15 -21.16 -12.12 13.35
N ARG A 16 -21.76 -12.51 12.22
CA ARG A 16 -23.02 -12.01 11.69
C ARG A 16 -23.82 -13.16 11.07
N ASP A 17 -25.14 -13.09 11.20
CA ASP A 17 -26.12 -14.00 10.59
C ASP A 17 -27.31 -13.21 10.00
N SER A 18 -27.06 -11.97 9.56
CA SER A 18 -28.11 -11.04 9.16
C SER A 18 -28.50 -11.15 7.69
N TRP A 19 -27.77 -11.96 6.90
CA TRP A 19 -27.98 -12.05 5.47
C TRP A 19 -29.08 -13.05 5.12
N ASP A 20 -30.06 -12.59 4.34
CA ASP A 20 -31.13 -13.41 3.81
C ASP A 20 -30.88 -13.72 2.32
N PRO A 21 -30.69 -15.00 1.94
CA PRO A 21 -30.49 -15.41 0.55
C PRO A 21 -31.67 -15.03 -0.38
N SER A 22 -32.87 -14.84 0.18
CA SER A 22 -34.06 -14.49 -0.60
C SER A 22 -34.09 -13.01 -1.03
N ASN A 23 -33.24 -12.16 -0.45
CA ASN A 23 -32.99 -10.79 -0.90
C ASN A 23 -31.52 -10.60 -1.29
N PRO A 24 -31.12 -11.05 -2.50
CA PRO A 24 -29.72 -11.06 -2.92
C PRO A 24 -29.07 -9.67 -2.92
N SER A 25 -29.87 -8.61 -3.13
CA SER A 25 -29.40 -7.22 -3.26
C SER A 25 -28.80 -6.61 -1.98
N ALA A 26 -28.92 -7.27 -0.83
CA ALA A 26 -28.39 -6.77 0.43
C ALA A 26 -27.02 -7.38 0.78
N ILE A 27 -25.92 -6.80 0.29
CA ILE A 27 -24.58 -7.16 0.80
C ILE A 27 -24.53 -6.83 2.31
N PRO A 28 -24.07 -7.75 3.17
CA PRO A 28 -23.99 -7.48 4.61
C PRO A 28 -23.14 -6.24 4.90
N GLY A 29 -23.71 -5.30 5.67
CA GLY A 29 -23.11 -3.99 5.93
C GLY A 29 -23.61 -2.86 5.04
N ALA A 30 -24.50 -3.13 4.08
CA ALA A 30 -25.19 -2.15 3.23
C ALA A 30 -24.24 -1.10 2.60
N PRO A 31 -23.24 -1.53 1.80
CA PRO A 31 -22.35 -0.59 1.14
C PRO A 31 -23.09 0.25 0.10
N ILE A 32 -22.62 1.48 -0.10
CA ILE A 32 -23.13 2.34 -1.17
C ILE A 32 -22.54 1.84 -2.50
N LEU A 33 -23.35 1.11 -3.26
CA LEU A 33 -23.03 0.69 -4.61
C LEU A 33 -23.11 1.88 -5.58
N LYS A 34 -22.21 1.92 -6.56
CA LYS A 34 -22.33 2.89 -7.66
C LYS A 34 -23.46 2.47 -8.59
N VAL A 35 -24.02 3.44 -9.32
CA VAL A 35 -25.22 3.27 -10.18
C VAL A 35 -25.10 2.14 -11.22
N ASP A 36 -23.89 1.67 -11.53
CA ASP A 36 -23.62 0.57 -12.48
C ASP A 36 -22.73 -0.56 -11.87
N GLU A 37 -22.61 -0.64 -10.54
CA GLU A 37 -21.72 -1.61 -9.89
C GLU A 37 -22.49 -2.80 -9.28
N ASP A 38 -22.32 -3.96 -9.90
CA ASP A 38 -22.87 -5.24 -9.42
C ASP A 38 -22.22 -5.68 -8.10
N GLU A 39 -22.91 -6.54 -7.34
CA GLU A 39 -22.40 -7.12 -6.09
C GLU A 39 -21.04 -7.82 -6.27
N VAL A 40 -20.88 -8.58 -7.35
CA VAL A 40 -19.65 -9.30 -7.65
C VAL A 40 -18.51 -8.33 -7.98
N ALA A 41 -18.82 -7.23 -8.68
CA ALA A 41 -17.85 -6.19 -8.98
C ALA A 41 -17.38 -5.49 -7.69
N TYR A 42 -18.32 -5.22 -6.77
CA TYR A 42 -18.02 -4.70 -5.45
C TYR A 42 -17.09 -5.64 -4.65
N ILE A 43 -17.42 -6.93 -4.55
CA ILE A 43 -16.59 -7.93 -3.83
C ILE A 43 -15.19 -8.00 -4.43
N ARG A 44 -15.08 -8.02 -5.77
CA ARG A 44 -13.77 -8.05 -6.46
C ARG A 44 -12.94 -6.82 -6.12
N ARG A 45 -13.55 -5.63 -6.12
CA ARG A 45 -12.88 -4.39 -5.73
C ARG A 45 -12.43 -4.40 -4.28
N GLU A 46 -13.28 -4.90 -3.37
CA GLU A 46 -12.98 -4.97 -1.94
C GLU A 46 -11.85 -5.95 -1.60
N LEU A 47 -11.65 -6.98 -2.43
CA LEU A 47 -10.63 -8.01 -2.25
C LEU A 47 -9.55 -7.99 -3.35
N ASP A 48 -9.35 -6.84 -4.00
CA ASP A 48 -8.35 -6.72 -5.05
C ASP A 48 -6.94 -6.52 -4.47
N PHE A 49 -6.16 -7.61 -4.45
CA PHE A 49 -4.74 -7.60 -4.09
C PHE A 49 -3.82 -7.78 -5.30
N SER A 50 -4.36 -7.72 -6.52
CA SER A 50 -3.65 -8.02 -7.77
C SER A 50 -2.37 -7.19 -7.96
N ARG A 51 -2.39 -5.92 -7.53
CA ARG A 51 -1.23 -5.02 -7.59
C ARG A 51 -0.02 -5.57 -6.82
N LEU A 52 -0.25 -6.20 -5.67
CA LEU A 52 0.80 -6.75 -4.82
C LEU A 52 1.20 -8.15 -5.27
N ASP A 53 0.23 -8.94 -5.74
CA ASP A 53 0.50 -10.25 -6.30
C ASP A 53 1.40 -10.16 -7.55
N ALA A 54 1.26 -9.09 -8.34
CA ALA A 54 2.10 -8.81 -9.51
C ALA A 54 3.59 -8.58 -9.16
N ILE A 55 3.87 -8.09 -7.96
CA ILE A 55 5.24 -7.82 -7.48
C ILE A 55 5.74 -8.84 -6.46
N TYR A 56 5.05 -9.99 -6.33
CA TYR A 56 5.31 -11.01 -5.31
C TYR A 56 6.79 -11.39 -5.15
N GLU A 57 7.50 -11.63 -6.25
CA GLU A 57 8.92 -12.00 -6.26
C GLU A 57 9.83 -10.97 -5.59
N LYS A 58 9.41 -9.69 -5.62
CA LYS A 58 10.17 -8.56 -5.07
C LYS A 58 9.69 -8.18 -3.67
N LEU A 59 8.60 -8.76 -3.16
CA LEU A 59 8.04 -8.43 -1.85
C LEU A 59 8.99 -8.74 -0.68
N CYS A 60 9.95 -9.65 -0.88
CA CYS A 60 11.02 -9.93 0.08
C CYS A 60 11.85 -8.69 0.45
N TRP A 61 11.97 -7.72 -0.47
CA TRP A 61 12.63 -6.45 -0.18
C TRP A 61 11.77 -5.58 0.73
N ALA A 62 10.45 -5.67 0.64
CA ALA A 62 9.51 -4.78 1.33
C ALA A 62 9.05 -5.29 2.71
N GLY A 63 9.09 -6.61 2.97
CA GLY A 63 8.62 -7.18 4.22
C GLY A 63 9.15 -8.58 4.50
N ARG A 64 8.89 -9.08 5.71
CA ARG A 64 9.25 -10.45 6.12
C ARG A 64 8.05 -11.38 5.91
N PRO A 65 8.27 -12.64 5.50
CA PRO A 65 7.21 -13.64 5.42
C PRO A 65 6.48 -13.78 6.76
N LEU A 66 5.16 -13.90 6.72
CA LEU A 66 4.25 -14.26 7.82
C LEU A 66 4.31 -13.36 9.08
N ASN A 67 5.05 -12.25 9.01
CA ASN A 67 5.27 -11.36 10.14
C ASN A 67 4.16 -10.30 10.24
N ILE A 68 3.20 -10.53 11.12
CA ILE A 68 2.13 -9.59 11.47
C ILE A 68 2.21 -9.36 12.97
N HIS A 69 2.53 -8.14 13.38
CA HIS A 69 2.51 -7.78 14.78
C HIS A 69 1.09 -7.40 15.21
N PRO A 70 0.64 -7.86 16.40
CA PRO A 70 -0.67 -7.48 16.94
C PRO A 70 -0.80 -5.97 17.20
N LEU A 71 -2.03 -5.46 17.32
CA LEU A 71 -2.32 -4.02 17.42
C LEU A 71 -1.64 -3.31 18.60
N HIS A 72 -1.62 -3.91 19.78
CA HIS A 72 -0.93 -3.38 20.95
C HIS A 72 0.56 -3.20 20.65
N ARG A 73 1.16 -4.15 19.94
CA ARG A 73 2.57 -4.10 19.56
C ARG A 73 2.82 -3.05 18.47
N GLN A 74 1.87 -2.79 17.58
CA GLN A 74 1.94 -1.63 16.66
C GLN A 74 2.02 -0.32 17.45
N LYS A 75 1.16 -0.15 18.47
CA LYS A 75 1.20 1.01 19.37
C LYS A 75 2.52 1.10 20.14
N MET A 76 3.07 -0.02 20.63
CA MET A 76 4.39 -0.05 21.28
C MET A 76 5.52 0.38 20.33
N MET A 77 5.40 0.10 19.03
CA MET A 77 6.33 0.58 18.01
C MET A 77 6.10 2.04 17.60
N GLN A 78 5.25 2.78 18.34
CA GLN A 78 4.85 4.15 18.03
C GLN A 78 4.23 4.29 16.64
N ARG A 79 3.45 3.27 16.22
CA ARG A 79 2.68 3.33 14.98
C ARG A 79 1.23 3.64 15.26
N ASP A 80 0.73 4.68 14.62
CA ASP A 80 -0.68 5.01 14.52
C ASP A 80 -1.35 4.15 13.45
N VAL A 81 -2.53 3.63 13.80
CA VAL A 81 -3.32 2.79 12.90
C VAL A 81 -4.28 3.68 12.13
N LEU A 82 -4.04 3.87 10.83
CA LEU A 82 -4.91 4.62 9.94
C LEU A 82 -5.83 3.69 9.15
N ILE A 83 -7.11 4.03 9.14
CA ILE A 83 -8.13 3.31 8.40
C ILE A 83 -7.99 3.59 6.90
N THR A 84 -8.04 2.53 6.09
CA THR A 84 -8.08 2.61 4.62
C THR A 84 -9.19 1.72 4.06
N GLN A 85 -9.86 2.12 2.98
CA GLN A 85 -10.78 1.22 2.28
C GLN A 85 -10.09 0.43 1.15
N GLN A 86 -8.88 0.87 0.75
CA GLN A 86 -8.12 0.19 -0.30
C GLN A 86 -7.51 -1.11 0.23
N ALA A 87 -7.85 -2.22 -0.42
CA ALA A 87 -7.39 -3.56 -0.04
C ALA A 87 -5.86 -3.68 -0.10
N ASP A 88 -5.28 -3.11 -1.14
CA ASP A 88 -3.86 -3.14 -1.45
C ASP A 88 -2.97 -2.39 -0.43
N LEU A 89 -3.56 -1.57 0.45
CA LEU A 89 -2.87 -0.88 1.54
C LEU A 89 -2.96 -1.59 2.89
N HIS A 90 -3.78 -2.64 3.03
CA HIS A 90 -3.90 -3.36 4.29
C HIS A 90 -2.53 -3.93 4.73
N LEU A 91 -2.07 -3.59 5.94
CA LEU A 91 -0.76 -3.91 6.51
C LEU A 91 0.45 -3.28 5.79
N VAL A 92 0.22 -2.20 5.05
CA VAL A 92 1.32 -1.36 4.53
C VAL A 92 1.60 -0.24 5.53
N TRP A 93 2.87 0.01 5.85
CA TRP A 93 3.24 1.05 6.81
C TRP A 93 4.32 1.99 6.26
N ILE A 94 4.29 3.24 6.75
CA ILE A 94 5.27 4.29 6.46
C ILE A 94 5.53 5.07 7.74
N ASP A 95 6.79 5.22 8.11
CA ASP A 95 7.24 5.94 9.31
C ASP A 95 6.49 5.49 10.59
N HIS A 96 5.64 6.34 11.15
CA HIS A 96 4.83 6.11 12.35
C HIS A 96 3.38 5.74 12.03
N VAL A 97 3.06 5.32 10.80
CA VAL A 97 1.69 5.04 10.37
C VAL A 97 1.60 3.66 9.72
N ILE A 98 0.63 2.86 10.16
CA ILE A 98 0.23 1.61 9.49
C ILE A 98 -1.19 1.73 8.95
N TYR A 99 -1.38 1.40 7.68
CA TYR A 99 -2.68 1.37 7.03
C TYR A 99 -3.35 0.02 7.30
N VAL A 100 -4.52 0.05 7.91
CA VAL A 100 -5.32 -1.14 8.16
C VAL A 100 -6.70 -0.94 7.58
N LYS A 101 -7.06 -1.86 6.68
CA LYS A 101 -8.40 -1.91 6.11
C LYS A 101 -9.39 -2.53 7.09
N PRO A 102 -10.51 -1.88 7.49
CA PRO A 102 -11.54 -2.46 8.36
C PRO A 102 -12.08 -3.77 7.79
N LEU A 103 -12.50 -4.66 8.69
CA LEU A 103 -13.02 -5.97 8.32
C LEU A 103 -14.38 -5.83 7.63
N PRO A 104 -14.51 -6.19 6.33
CA PRO A 104 -15.78 -6.07 5.65
C PRO A 104 -16.83 -6.99 6.29
N ALA A 105 -17.99 -6.43 6.56
CA ALA A 105 -19.09 -7.13 7.23
C ALA A 105 -19.55 -8.41 6.50
N PHE A 106 -19.45 -8.44 5.17
CA PHE A 106 -19.82 -9.61 4.36
C PHE A 106 -18.88 -10.81 4.55
N LEU A 107 -17.64 -10.60 5.03
CA LEU A 107 -16.73 -11.70 5.36
C LEU A 107 -17.05 -12.34 6.73
N LEU A 108 -17.89 -11.70 7.53
CA LEU A 108 -18.28 -12.15 8.86
C LEU A 108 -19.55 -12.99 8.86
N ASP A 109 -20.27 -13.01 7.73
CA ASP A 109 -21.51 -13.75 7.55
C ASP A 109 -21.24 -15.08 6.84
N HIS A 110 -21.60 -16.19 7.50
CA HIS A 110 -21.29 -17.53 6.99
C HIS A 110 -22.11 -17.88 5.76
N SER A 111 -23.41 -17.55 5.76
CA SER A 111 -24.32 -17.87 4.66
C SER A 111 -23.90 -17.12 3.40
N PHE A 112 -23.53 -15.84 3.54
CA PHE A 112 -22.98 -15.08 2.43
C PHE A 112 -21.67 -15.68 1.90
N PHE A 113 -20.77 -16.06 2.82
CA PHE A 113 -19.47 -16.60 2.44
C PHE A 113 -19.60 -17.93 1.69
N GLU A 114 -20.47 -18.83 2.15
CA GLU A 114 -20.72 -20.11 1.48
C GLU A 114 -21.33 -19.94 0.10
N GLU A 115 -22.34 -19.08 -0.05
CA GLU A 115 -23.01 -18.93 -1.34
C GLU A 115 -22.12 -18.27 -2.40
N LYS A 116 -21.41 -17.19 -2.03
CA LYS A 116 -20.63 -16.40 -3.00
C LYS A 116 -19.27 -17.00 -3.32
N PHE A 117 -18.66 -17.78 -2.41
CA PHE A 117 -17.32 -18.32 -2.59
C PHE A 117 -17.22 -19.86 -2.62
N CYS A 118 -18.13 -20.59 -1.96
CA CYS A 118 -18.03 -22.05 -1.79
C CYS A 118 -19.11 -22.85 -2.56
N SER A 119 -20.00 -22.18 -3.29
CA SER A 119 -21.02 -22.83 -4.12
C SER A 119 -20.38 -23.63 -5.27
N GLU A 120 -21.16 -24.54 -5.86
CA GLU A 120 -20.68 -25.40 -6.95
C GLU A 120 -20.29 -24.58 -8.20
N PHE A 121 -20.98 -23.47 -8.43
CA PHE A 121 -20.67 -22.48 -9.44
C PHE A 121 -20.54 -21.09 -8.78
N PRO A 122 -19.39 -20.80 -8.15
CA PRO A 122 -19.24 -19.57 -7.40
C PRO A 122 -19.24 -18.37 -8.36
N PRO A 123 -20.03 -17.32 -8.07
CA PRO A 123 -20.04 -16.10 -8.89
C PRO A 123 -18.70 -15.35 -8.81
N VAL A 124 -17.94 -15.58 -7.72
CA VAL A 124 -16.63 -14.99 -7.48
C VAL A 124 -15.52 -16.01 -7.83
N PRO A 125 -14.47 -15.62 -8.58
CA PRO A 125 -13.36 -16.51 -8.89
C PRO A 125 -12.59 -16.99 -7.64
N GLN A 126 -12.02 -18.20 -7.72
CA GLN A 126 -11.27 -18.84 -6.65
C GLN A 126 -10.14 -17.97 -6.05
N SER A 127 -9.48 -17.13 -6.86
CA SER A 127 -8.41 -16.23 -6.39
C SER A 127 -8.86 -15.26 -5.29
N TYR A 128 -10.12 -14.83 -5.33
CA TYR A 128 -10.68 -13.93 -4.33
C TYR A 128 -11.12 -14.69 -3.07
N TYR A 129 -11.49 -15.97 -3.19
CA TYR A 129 -11.71 -16.83 -2.01
C TYR A 129 -10.42 -17.01 -1.21
N ASP A 130 -9.29 -17.27 -1.88
CA ASP A 130 -8.00 -17.39 -1.19
C ASP A 130 -7.56 -16.05 -0.59
N SER A 131 -7.88 -14.93 -1.27
CA SER A 131 -7.65 -13.58 -0.75
C SER A 131 -8.50 -13.26 0.48
N ALA A 132 -9.78 -13.66 0.48
CA ALA A 132 -10.68 -13.50 1.63
C ALA A 132 -10.17 -14.28 2.85
N ARG A 133 -9.72 -15.53 2.64
CA ARG A 133 -9.12 -16.37 3.69
C ARG A 133 -7.85 -15.75 4.24
N GLY A 134 -6.98 -15.25 3.37
CA GLY A 134 -5.75 -14.56 3.78
C GLY A 134 -6.04 -13.29 4.58
N PHE A 135 -7.05 -12.53 4.20
CA PHE A 135 -7.49 -11.33 4.91
C PHE A 135 -8.10 -11.65 6.28
N LEU A 136 -8.88 -12.73 6.39
CA LEU A 136 -9.38 -13.20 7.69
C LEU A 136 -8.24 -13.66 8.60
N LEU A 137 -7.25 -14.36 8.05
CA LEU A 137 -6.08 -14.80 8.80
C LEU A 137 -5.23 -13.62 9.27
N SER A 138 -5.06 -12.58 8.44
CA SER A 138 -4.31 -11.38 8.84
C SER A 138 -4.96 -10.70 10.04
N TYR A 139 -6.29 -10.62 10.07
CA TYR A 139 -7.06 -10.12 11.21
C TYR A 139 -6.94 -10.98 12.45
N ALA A 140 -7.00 -12.31 12.31
CA ALA A 140 -6.81 -13.22 13.43
C ALA A 140 -5.43 -13.08 14.09
N LYS A 141 -4.38 -12.78 13.30
CA LYS A 141 -3.03 -12.49 13.82
C LYS A 141 -2.90 -11.08 14.39
N LEU A 142 -3.61 -10.11 13.80
CA LEU A 142 -3.58 -8.70 14.20
C LEU A 142 -4.29 -8.48 15.56
N VAL A 143 -5.35 -9.24 15.83
CA VAL A 143 -6.18 -9.17 17.04
C VAL A 143 -6.06 -10.47 17.83
N ASN A 144 -4.96 -10.62 18.56
CA ASN A 144 -4.59 -11.85 19.27
C ASN A 144 -4.85 -11.78 20.79
N SER A 145 -4.90 -10.58 21.36
CA SER A 145 -5.20 -10.35 22.79
C SER A 145 -6.51 -9.60 22.98
N GLU A 146 -7.10 -9.70 24.17
CA GLU A 146 -8.25 -8.88 24.57
C GLU A 146 -7.95 -7.38 24.48
N ALA A 147 -6.70 -6.98 24.79
CA ALA A 147 -6.25 -5.60 24.62
C ALA A 147 -6.26 -5.17 23.15
N ASP A 148 -5.86 -6.05 22.24
CA ASP A 148 -5.93 -5.79 20.80
C ASP A 148 -7.36 -5.65 20.32
N HIS A 149 -8.26 -6.49 20.85
CA HIS A 149 -9.67 -6.45 20.51
C HIS A 149 -10.30 -5.13 20.93
N ARG A 150 -10.01 -4.65 22.14
CA ARG A 150 -10.47 -3.32 22.58
C ARG A 150 -9.98 -2.22 21.64
N ILE A 151 -8.69 -2.24 21.28
CA ILE A 151 -8.12 -1.28 20.31
C ILE A 151 -8.80 -1.39 18.94
N ALA A 152 -9.09 -2.61 18.47
CA ALA A 152 -9.74 -2.84 17.18
C ALA A 152 -11.18 -2.31 17.15
N VAL A 153 -11.92 -2.49 18.24
CA VAL A 153 -13.29 -1.95 18.39
C VAL A 153 -13.26 -0.42 18.49
N GLU A 154 -12.36 0.15 19.29
CA GLU A 154 -12.18 1.61 19.42
C GLU A 154 -11.87 2.27 18.07
N LEU A 155 -11.04 1.63 17.25
CA LEU A 155 -10.69 2.11 15.92
C LEU A 155 -11.74 1.77 14.84
N GLY A 156 -12.82 1.06 15.18
CA GLY A 156 -13.84 0.63 14.22
C GLY A 156 -13.33 -0.34 13.15
N LEU A 157 -12.26 -1.09 13.44
CA LEU A 157 -11.71 -2.11 12.53
C LEU A 157 -12.56 -3.37 12.50
N ILE A 158 -13.19 -3.69 13.63
CA ILE A 158 -14.09 -4.84 13.82
C ILE A 158 -15.40 -4.35 14.46
N PRO A 159 -16.52 -5.08 14.30
CA PRO A 159 -17.76 -4.71 14.98
C PRO A 159 -17.60 -4.81 16.50
N ASN A 160 -18.39 -4.01 17.24
CA ASN A 160 -18.42 -4.09 18.69
C ASN A 160 -19.10 -5.40 19.14
N LEU A 161 -18.28 -6.37 19.54
CA LEU A 161 -18.69 -7.71 19.95
C LEU A 161 -17.85 -8.18 21.14
N PRO A 162 -18.32 -9.16 21.95
CA PRO A 162 -17.57 -9.64 23.10
C PRO A 162 -16.32 -10.45 22.67
N TRP A 163 -15.24 -10.35 23.45
CA TRP A 163 -13.95 -10.99 23.17
C TRP A 163 -14.06 -12.51 22.99
N GLU A 164 -14.96 -13.16 23.72
CA GLU A 164 -15.20 -14.60 23.64
C GLU A 164 -15.67 -15.02 22.25
N ARG A 165 -16.52 -14.20 21.61
CA ARG A 165 -16.97 -14.46 20.24
C ARG A 165 -15.85 -14.26 19.23
N TRP A 166 -15.07 -13.17 19.38
CA TRP A 166 -13.92 -12.93 18.50
C TRP A 166 -12.87 -14.04 18.61
N SER A 167 -12.50 -14.43 19.83
CA SER A 167 -11.45 -15.42 20.08
C SER A 167 -11.82 -16.79 19.53
N LEU A 168 -13.08 -17.23 19.65
CA LEU A 168 -13.58 -18.45 19.02
C LEU A 168 -13.50 -18.37 17.48
N PHE A 169 -13.94 -17.26 16.89
CA PHE A 169 -13.87 -17.03 15.45
C PHE A 169 -12.43 -17.04 14.92
N ALA A 170 -11.54 -16.27 15.55
CA ALA A 170 -10.13 -16.18 15.20
C ALA A 170 -9.40 -17.53 15.35
N THR A 171 -9.68 -18.28 16.43
CA THR A 171 -9.11 -19.61 16.65
C THR A 171 -9.52 -20.59 15.55
N ASN A 172 -10.77 -20.55 15.09
CA ASN A 172 -11.24 -21.40 14.00
C ASN A 172 -10.54 -21.07 12.67
N ILE A 173 -10.36 -19.78 12.36
CA ILE A 173 -9.66 -19.34 11.16
C ILE A 173 -8.20 -19.84 11.18
N ILE A 174 -7.49 -19.63 12.29
CA ILE A 174 -6.08 -20.04 12.42
C ILE A 174 -5.94 -21.56 12.24
N ARG A 175 -6.89 -22.35 12.76
CA ARG A 175 -6.88 -23.82 12.64
C ARG A 175 -7.22 -24.31 11.24
N LYS A 176 -8.16 -23.66 10.55
CA LYS A 176 -8.68 -24.11 9.23
C LYS A 176 -7.91 -23.54 8.04
N VAL A 177 -7.20 -22.43 8.20
CA VAL A 177 -6.46 -21.77 7.12
C VAL A 177 -4.96 -22.00 7.29
N PRO A 178 -4.37 -23.01 6.61
CA PRO A 178 -2.94 -23.23 6.68
C PRO A 178 -2.21 -22.08 5.97
N GLU A 179 -1.13 -21.60 6.59
CA GLU A 179 -0.31 -20.48 6.09
C GLU A 179 0.30 -20.74 4.71
N LEU A 180 0.53 -22.00 4.37
CA LEU A 180 1.03 -22.43 3.06
C LEU A 180 0.01 -22.30 1.92
N SER A 181 -1.29 -22.15 2.24
CA SER A 181 -2.37 -22.01 1.25
C SER A 181 -2.74 -20.55 0.95
N LEU A 182 -1.95 -19.60 1.45
CA LEU A 182 -2.25 -18.18 1.32
C LEU A 182 -1.95 -17.66 -0.09
N THR A 183 -2.71 -16.66 -0.52
CA THR A 183 -2.37 -15.90 -1.72
C THR A 183 -1.02 -15.21 -1.57
N LYS A 184 -0.38 -14.95 -2.71
CA LYS A 184 0.95 -14.35 -2.83
C LYS A 184 1.12 -13.11 -1.94
N ARG A 185 0.11 -12.23 -1.89
CA ARG A 185 0.05 -11.10 -0.97
C ARG A 185 0.24 -11.51 0.49
N PHE A 186 -0.62 -12.38 1.02
CA PHE A 186 -0.70 -12.69 2.46
C PHE A 186 0.42 -13.60 2.96
N TRP A 187 1.23 -14.16 2.07
CA TRP A 187 2.51 -14.75 2.46
C TRP A 187 3.41 -13.74 3.19
N TYR A 188 3.34 -12.46 2.80
CA TYR A 188 4.01 -11.37 3.49
C TYR A 188 2.99 -10.63 4.37
N GLY A 189 3.36 -10.41 5.64
CA GLY A 189 2.51 -9.66 6.56
C GLY A 189 2.65 -8.16 6.36
N GLU A 190 3.43 -7.51 7.23
CA GLU A 190 3.68 -6.08 7.15
C GLU A 190 4.65 -5.70 6.03
N LEU A 191 4.25 -4.76 5.18
CA LEU A 191 5.10 -4.22 4.13
C LEU A 191 5.45 -2.75 4.35
N ARG A 192 6.72 -2.40 4.14
CA ARG A 192 7.17 -1.01 4.22
C ARG A 192 6.93 -0.28 2.90
N LEU A 193 6.13 0.78 2.94
CA LEU A 193 5.77 1.58 1.76
C LEU A 193 6.99 2.20 1.07
N THR A 194 8.00 2.65 1.83
CA THR A 194 9.20 3.24 1.23
C THR A 194 9.96 2.25 0.35
N ARG A 195 9.94 0.96 0.72
CA ARG A 195 10.57 -0.10 -0.06
C ARG A 195 9.70 -0.53 -1.23
N LEU A 196 8.38 -0.58 -1.06
CA LEU A 196 7.43 -0.77 -2.17
C LEU A 196 7.59 0.33 -3.24
N ASN A 197 7.73 1.59 -2.84
CA ASN A 197 7.98 2.70 -3.76
C ASN A 197 9.30 2.52 -4.53
N LYS A 198 10.36 2.03 -3.87
CA LYS A 198 11.63 1.69 -4.54
C LYS A 198 11.49 0.54 -5.53
N ILE A 199 10.74 -0.52 -5.20
CA ILE A 199 10.47 -1.62 -6.13
C ILE A 199 9.76 -1.10 -7.38
N TYR A 200 8.72 -0.27 -7.22
CA TYR A 200 8.01 0.32 -8.35
C TYR A 200 8.88 1.29 -9.17
N LEU A 201 9.76 2.04 -8.51
CA LEU A 201 10.71 2.91 -9.17
C LEU A 201 11.72 2.12 -10.02
N VAL A 202 12.34 1.10 -9.44
CA VAL A 202 13.43 0.34 -10.08
C VAL A 202 12.91 -0.58 -11.19
N TYR A 203 11.81 -1.30 -10.94
CA TYR A 203 11.33 -2.35 -11.86
C TYR A 203 10.26 -1.89 -12.84
N TYR A 204 9.50 -0.85 -12.50
CA TYR A 204 8.39 -0.37 -13.35
C TYR A 204 8.64 1.06 -13.86
N GLY A 205 9.77 1.68 -13.51
CA GLY A 205 10.07 3.07 -13.86
C GLY A 205 9.07 4.07 -13.28
N SER A 206 8.22 3.64 -12.33
CA SER A 206 7.14 4.48 -11.81
C SER A 206 7.71 5.38 -10.72
N LEU A 207 8.03 6.62 -11.11
CA LEU A 207 8.46 7.69 -10.20
C LEU A 207 7.36 8.10 -9.20
N ARG A 208 6.11 7.69 -9.45
CA ARG A 208 4.98 7.84 -8.52
C ARG A 208 5.00 6.79 -7.39
N GLY A 209 5.78 5.72 -7.55
CA GLY A 209 5.86 4.60 -6.62
C GLY A 209 4.57 3.76 -6.56
N TYR A 210 4.43 3.00 -5.49
CA TYR A 210 3.25 2.17 -5.19
C TYR A 210 2.08 3.02 -4.69
N ARG A 211 2.36 3.93 -3.76
CA ARG A 211 1.46 5.00 -3.32
C ARG A 211 2.28 6.25 -3.07
N PHE A 212 1.84 7.35 -3.67
CA PHE A 212 2.43 8.65 -3.46
C PHE A 212 2.01 9.14 -2.06
N GLY A 213 2.89 8.98 -1.07
CA GLY A 213 2.64 9.39 0.32
C GLY A 213 2.77 10.89 0.56
N TYR A 214 3.26 11.63 -0.43
CA TYR A 214 3.49 13.07 -0.34
C TYR A 214 2.27 13.83 -0.84
N ASN A 215 1.33 14.17 0.05
CA ASN A 215 0.35 15.22 -0.25
C ASN A 215 1.02 16.62 -0.33
N HIS A 216 2.30 16.72 0.06
CA HIS A 216 3.11 17.93 0.02
C HIS A 216 4.52 17.59 -0.45
N TYR A 217 5.11 18.41 -1.33
CA TYR A 217 6.50 18.24 -1.81
C TYR A 217 7.55 18.33 -0.68
N ARG A 218 7.18 18.94 0.46
CA ARG A 218 8.06 19.25 1.60
C ARG A 218 8.85 18.04 2.14
N PRO A 219 8.26 16.87 2.43
CA PRO A 219 9.02 15.79 3.04
C PRO A 219 9.89 15.01 2.02
N PHE A 220 9.58 15.11 0.71
CA PHE A 220 10.50 14.67 -0.34
C PHE A 220 11.77 15.51 -0.34
N PHE A 221 11.65 16.84 -0.22
CA PHE A 221 12.82 17.70 -0.12
C PHE A 221 13.57 17.48 1.21
N GLU A 222 12.88 17.44 2.35
CA GLU A 222 13.54 17.26 3.66
C GLU A 222 14.37 15.96 3.74
N SER A 223 13.85 14.83 3.24
CA SER A 223 14.57 13.55 3.30
C SER A 223 15.72 13.43 2.29
N ASN A 224 15.66 14.11 1.14
CA ASN A 224 16.72 14.05 0.12
C ASN A 224 17.76 15.17 0.30
N PHE A 225 17.36 16.30 0.87
CA PHE A 225 18.25 17.44 1.13
C PHE A 225 19.30 17.10 2.19
N GLY A 226 18.98 16.28 3.19
CA GLY A 226 19.96 15.79 4.16
C GLY A 226 21.11 15.03 3.51
N SER A 227 20.81 14.06 2.63
CA SER A 227 21.83 13.30 1.91
C SER A 227 22.64 14.18 0.96
N LEU A 228 22.01 15.16 0.30
CA LEU A 228 22.73 16.13 -0.53
C LEU A 228 23.66 17.01 0.29
N LEU A 229 23.21 17.47 1.46
CA LEU A 229 24.01 18.29 2.37
C LEU A 229 25.26 17.51 2.80
N VAL A 230 25.12 16.23 3.14
CA VAL A 230 26.25 15.36 3.47
C VAL A 230 27.25 15.27 2.31
N VAL A 231 26.79 14.98 1.09
CA VAL A 231 27.66 14.93 -0.11
C VAL A 231 28.32 16.29 -0.35
N PHE A 232 27.57 17.39 -0.24
CA PHE A 232 28.07 18.75 -0.41
C PHE A 232 29.15 19.10 0.62
N VAL A 233 28.96 18.72 1.89
CA VAL A 233 29.95 18.94 2.96
C VAL A 233 31.23 18.16 2.67
N TYR A 234 31.15 16.88 2.32
CA TYR A 234 32.33 16.08 1.98
C TYR A 234 33.08 16.64 0.76
N LEU A 235 32.36 17.06 -0.28
CA LEU A 235 32.98 17.64 -1.48
C LEU A 235 33.60 19.02 -1.20
N THR A 236 32.94 19.86 -0.39
CA THR A 236 33.50 21.16 0.02
C THR A 236 34.74 20.97 0.89
N MET A 237 34.75 19.98 1.77
CA MET A 237 35.92 19.61 2.56
C MET A 237 37.08 19.12 1.67
N ALA A 238 36.78 18.32 0.64
CA ALA A 238 37.80 17.90 -0.33
C ALA A 238 38.35 19.07 -1.16
N LEU A 239 37.47 19.99 -1.60
CA LEU A 239 37.86 21.19 -2.35
C LEU A 239 38.70 22.16 -1.50
N THR A 240 38.35 22.35 -0.22
CA THR A 240 39.12 23.20 0.70
C THR A 240 40.48 22.58 1.04
N ALA A 241 40.55 21.27 1.30
CA ALA A 241 41.81 20.57 1.48
C ALA A 241 42.73 20.70 0.25
N MET A 242 42.15 20.62 -0.95
CA MET A 242 42.86 20.85 -2.21
C MET A 242 43.38 22.29 -2.33
N GLN A 243 42.57 23.29 -1.97
CA GLN A 243 42.99 24.70 -1.97
C GLN A 243 44.17 24.93 -1.02
N VAL A 244 44.18 24.28 0.15
CA VAL A 244 45.30 24.36 1.11
C VAL A 244 46.57 23.73 0.54
N VAL A 245 46.48 22.57 -0.12
CA VAL A 245 47.65 21.93 -0.75
C VAL A 245 48.22 22.78 -1.89
N LEU A 246 47.36 23.38 -2.73
CA LEU A 246 47.80 24.28 -3.80
C LEU A 246 48.43 25.58 -3.27
N ALA A 247 47.95 26.10 -2.13
CA ALA A 247 48.52 27.28 -1.50
C ALA A 247 49.88 27.00 -0.85
N CYS A 248 50.12 25.77 -0.39
CA CYS A 248 51.39 25.34 0.21
C CYS A 248 52.40 24.75 -0.79
N SER A 249 52.02 24.51 -2.06
CA SER A 249 52.93 23.95 -3.05
C SER A 249 53.95 24.99 -3.49
N ASP A 250 55.22 24.83 -3.09
CA ASP A 250 56.33 25.63 -3.59
C ASP A 250 56.52 25.44 -5.10
N VAL A 251 57.07 26.45 -5.77
CA VAL A 251 57.21 26.56 -7.25
C VAL A 251 57.89 25.33 -7.90
N ASP A 252 58.72 24.59 -7.16
CA ASP A 252 59.44 23.40 -7.64
C ASP A 252 58.70 22.06 -7.44
N SER A 253 57.57 22.05 -6.74
CA SER A 253 56.78 20.83 -6.46
C SER A 253 55.88 20.44 -7.65
N GLY A 254 56.51 20.17 -8.79
CA GLY A 254 56.00 19.36 -9.89
C GLY A 254 54.67 19.80 -10.50
N MET A 255 54.73 20.40 -11.69
CA MET A 255 53.58 20.72 -12.57
C MET A 255 52.52 19.60 -12.64
N ALA A 256 52.93 18.33 -12.55
CA ALA A 256 52.05 17.16 -12.51
C ALA A 256 51.09 17.14 -11.30
N LEU A 257 51.53 17.56 -10.11
CA LEU A 257 50.70 17.62 -8.91
C LEU A 257 49.61 18.68 -9.06
N GLN A 258 49.96 19.89 -9.50
CA GLN A 258 49.02 20.99 -9.73
C GLN A 258 47.97 20.61 -10.78
N VAL A 259 48.39 19.99 -11.90
CA VAL A 259 47.48 19.52 -12.95
C VAL A 259 46.53 18.42 -12.42
N THR A 260 47.02 17.51 -11.58
CA THR A 260 46.22 16.42 -11.02
C THR A 260 45.17 16.95 -10.05
N LEU A 261 45.57 17.85 -9.15
CA LEU A 261 44.65 18.52 -8.23
C LEU A 261 43.60 19.31 -9.01
N PHE A 262 44.01 20.14 -9.99
CA PHE A 262 43.07 20.90 -10.82
C PHE A 262 42.01 20.00 -11.49
N ARG A 263 42.42 18.88 -12.09
CA ARG A 263 41.50 17.90 -12.70
C ARG A 263 40.55 17.28 -11.67
N PHE A 264 41.03 16.98 -10.47
CA PHE A 264 40.20 16.46 -9.38
C PHE A 264 39.16 17.49 -8.92
N GLY A 265 39.54 18.76 -8.74
CA GLY A 265 38.62 19.83 -8.38
C GLY A 265 37.53 20.06 -9.43
N VAL A 266 37.90 20.04 -10.71
CA VAL A 266 36.95 20.10 -11.83
C VAL A 266 36.00 18.88 -11.81
N ALA A 267 36.50 17.67 -11.53
CA ALA A 267 35.67 16.49 -11.41
C ALA A 267 34.66 16.59 -10.25
N CYS A 268 35.08 17.09 -9.08
CA CYS A 268 34.17 17.34 -7.96
C CYS A 268 33.08 18.35 -8.33
N LEU A 269 33.41 19.43 -9.03
CA LEU A 269 32.45 20.42 -9.49
C LEU A 269 31.44 19.81 -10.48
N ILE A 270 31.90 18.98 -11.43
CA ILE A 270 31.03 18.25 -12.36
C ILE A 270 30.05 17.36 -11.60
N VAL A 271 30.52 16.64 -10.57
CA VAL A 271 29.65 15.78 -9.74
C VAL A 271 28.56 16.61 -9.03
N ILE A 272 28.90 17.80 -8.50
CA ILE A 272 27.91 18.69 -7.85
C ILE A 272 26.87 19.14 -8.86
N VAL A 273 27.30 19.66 -10.02
CA VAL A 273 26.39 20.14 -11.07
C VAL A 273 25.52 19.00 -11.61
N ALA A 274 26.09 17.82 -11.81
CA ALA A 274 25.36 16.64 -12.23
C ALA A 274 24.32 16.19 -11.19
N ALA A 275 24.67 16.18 -9.90
CA ALA A 275 23.75 15.80 -8.83
C ALA A 275 22.58 16.79 -8.69
N VAL A 276 22.86 18.09 -8.75
CA VAL A 276 21.84 19.15 -8.70
C VAL A 276 20.97 19.10 -9.96
N GLY A 277 21.58 18.98 -11.14
CA GLY A 277 20.87 18.86 -12.41
C GLY A 277 19.98 17.61 -12.47
N PHE A 278 20.47 16.47 -12.01
CA PHE A 278 19.69 15.23 -11.91
C PHE A 278 18.49 15.41 -10.98
N MET A 279 18.66 16.01 -9.80
CA MET A 279 17.55 16.26 -8.89
C MET A 279 16.53 17.23 -9.48
N GLY A 280 16.98 18.29 -10.15
CA GLY A 280 16.11 19.22 -10.88
C GLY A 280 15.32 18.53 -11.99
N ALA A 281 15.95 17.64 -12.76
CA ALA A 281 15.29 16.87 -13.80
C ALA A 281 14.22 15.92 -13.23
N VAL A 282 14.52 15.20 -12.14
CA VAL A 282 13.55 14.35 -11.43
C VAL A 282 12.36 15.18 -10.95
N PHE A 283 12.61 16.36 -10.38
CA PHE A 283 11.55 17.26 -9.93
C PHE A 283 10.68 17.77 -11.09
N LEU A 284 11.28 18.23 -12.19
CA LEU A 284 10.55 18.69 -13.38
C LEU A 284 9.70 17.58 -14.00
N TYR A 285 10.23 16.35 -14.05
CA TYR A 285 9.47 15.19 -14.50
C TYR A 285 8.26 14.91 -13.60
N LEU A 286 8.45 14.90 -12.26
CA LEU A 286 7.36 14.69 -11.30
C LEU A 286 6.31 15.80 -11.41
N LEU A 287 6.73 17.04 -11.64
CA LEU A 287 5.82 18.15 -11.88
C LEU A 287 5.03 17.97 -13.18
N ALA A 288 5.71 17.64 -14.28
CA ALA A 288 5.10 17.44 -15.59
C ALA A 288 4.07 16.29 -15.57
N THR A 289 4.39 15.16 -14.95
CA THR A 289 3.48 14.02 -14.82
C THR A 289 2.27 14.32 -13.95
N ASN A 290 2.45 15.02 -12.83
CA ASN A 290 1.34 15.45 -11.99
C ASN A 290 0.44 16.48 -12.71
N LEU A 291 1.02 17.48 -13.39
CA LEU A 291 0.27 18.45 -14.19
C LEU A 291 -0.51 17.76 -15.32
N PHE A 292 0.14 16.86 -16.06
CA PHE A 292 -0.51 16.11 -17.12
C PHE A 292 -1.66 15.26 -16.58
N ALA A 293 -1.48 14.59 -15.44
CA ALA A 293 -2.55 13.83 -14.79
C ALA A 293 -3.73 14.73 -14.38
N THR A 294 -3.45 15.94 -13.87
CA THR A 294 -4.47 16.94 -13.53
C THR A 294 -5.23 17.39 -14.77
N PHE A 295 -4.54 17.79 -15.84
CA PHE A 295 -5.17 18.20 -17.09
C PHE A 295 -5.96 17.06 -17.76
N ALA A 296 -5.44 15.83 -17.74
CA ALA A 296 -6.14 14.67 -18.30
C ALA A 296 -7.43 14.37 -17.52
N ASN A 297 -7.38 14.45 -16.19
CA ASN A 297 -8.57 14.28 -15.34
C ASN A 297 -9.59 15.39 -15.57
N GLU A 298 -9.15 16.65 -15.71
CA GLU A 298 -10.02 17.77 -16.02
C GLU A 298 -10.72 17.59 -17.38
N ARG A 299 -9.98 17.20 -18.43
CA ARG A 299 -10.55 16.90 -19.75
C ARG A 299 -11.56 15.76 -19.69
N ARG A 300 -11.26 14.67 -18.97
CA ARG A 300 -12.18 13.54 -18.78
C ARG A 300 -13.46 13.96 -18.05
N GLN A 301 -13.34 14.75 -16.99
CA GLN A 301 -14.46 15.29 -16.22
C GLN A 301 -15.34 16.20 -17.08
N LYS A 302 -14.74 17.10 -17.88
CA LYS A 302 -15.47 17.96 -18.83
C LYS A 302 -16.25 17.13 -19.86
N GLY A 303 -15.60 16.13 -20.48
CA GLY A 303 -16.26 15.24 -21.42
C GLY A 303 -17.40 14.41 -20.81
N MET A 304 -17.26 13.93 -19.56
CA MET A 304 -18.35 13.25 -18.86
C MET A 304 -19.53 14.18 -18.56
N ARG A 305 -19.27 15.43 -18.15
CA ARG A 305 -20.31 16.45 -17.94
C ARG A 305 -21.06 16.75 -19.24
N GLU A 306 -20.35 16.94 -20.35
CA GLU A 306 -20.96 17.17 -21.67
C GLU A 306 -21.84 16.00 -22.11
N ARG A 307 -21.36 14.76 -21.97
CA ARG A 307 -22.13 13.55 -22.28
C ARG A 307 -23.37 13.41 -21.40
N TYR A 308 -23.26 13.73 -20.11
CA TYR A 308 -24.38 13.70 -19.18
C TYR A 308 -25.44 14.76 -19.54
N GLN A 309 -25.02 15.98 -19.86
CA GLN A 309 -25.92 17.03 -20.33
C GLN A 309 -26.57 16.69 -21.68
N ALA A 310 -25.84 16.05 -22.60
CA ALA A 310 -26.41 15.58 -23.86
C ALA A 310 -27.47 14.48 -23.64
N ARG A 311 -27.22 13.52 -22.73
CA ARG A 311 -28.21 12.50 -22.35
C ARG A 311 -29.47 13.10 -21.73
N LEU A 312 -29.32 14.09 -20.85
CA LEU A 312 -30.46 14.82 -20.27
C LEU A 312 -31.31 15.55 -21.32
N LYS A 313 -30.69 16.08 -22.37
CA LYS A 313 -31.41 16.74 -23.48
C LYS A 313 -32.12 15.75 -24.42
N LEU A 314 -31.63 14.52 -24.52
CA LEU A 314 -32.18 13.46 -25.37
C LEU A 314 -33.25 12.61 -24.66
N SER A 315 -33.33 12.68 -23.33
CA SER A 315 -34.44 12.08 -22.58
C SER A 315 -35.73 12.88 -22.85
N PRO A 316 -36.82 12.27 -23.35
CA PRO A 316 -38.09 12.95 -23.42
C PRO A 316 -38.45 13.42 -22.00
N ARG A 317 -38.83 14.70 -21.88
CA ARG A 317 -39.38 15.22 -20.63
C ARG A 317 -40.68 14.45 -20.34
N PRO A 318 -40.94 14.06 -19.08
CA PRO A 318 -42.18 13.39 -18.71
C PRO A 318 -43.40 14.23 -19.06
#